data_AF-A0A923VHV0-F1
#
_entry.id   AF-A0A923VHV0-F1
#
_cell.length_a   1.000
_cell.length_b   1.000
_cell.length_c   1.000
_cell.angle_alpha   90.00
_cell.angle_beta   90.00
_cell.angle_gamma   90.00
#
_symmetry.space_group_name_H-M   'P 1'
#
loop_
_entity.id
_entity.type
_entity.pdbx_description
1 polymer ?
#
loop_
_entity_poly.entity_id
_entity_poly.type
_entity_poly.pdbx_seq_one_letter_code
_entity_poly.pdbx_strand_id
1 'polypeptide(L)'
;MAKFKIEKATAKDKTWKATGINPQSGKNMTIQGGQHGVKVGKDNPQSEASFDARHEATAMTPKKYINKLRWDNKAKINSFVEVPDELFKKK
;
A
#
# COMPACT_ATOMS: atom_id res chain seq x y z
N MET A 1 12.03 -10.47 -2.26
CA MET A 1 10.86 -9.87 -1.59
C MET A 1 11.35 -8.77 -0.69
N ALA A 2 10.77 -7.58 -0.77
CA ALA A 2 11.18 -6.42 -0.01
C ALA A 2 10.31 -6.26 1.24
N LYS A 3 10.95 -6.13 2.39
CA LYS A 3 10.27 -5.99 3.69
C LYS A 3 9.99 -4.53 4.00
N PHE A 4 8.72 -4.19 4.17
CA PHE A 4 8.27 -2.84 4.52
C PHE A 4 7.63 -2.83 5.90
N LYS A 5 8.00 -1.88 6.74
CA LYS A 5 7.38 -1.65 8.04
C LYS A 5 6.19 -0.72 7.87
N ILE A 6 5.00 -1.18 8.26
CA ILE A 6 3.79 -0.35 8.28
C ILE A 6 3.74 0.42 9.58
N GLU A 7 3.58 1.73 9.47
CA GLU A 7 3.49 2.66 10.59
C GLU A 7 2.35 3.65 10.34
N LYS A 8 2.00 4.43 11.37
CA LYS A 8 1.06 5.53 11.20
C LYS A 8 1.64 6.56 10.22
N ALA A 9 0.81 7.05 9.30
CA ALA A 9 1.25 8.08 8.36
C ALA A 9 1.71 9.34 9.09
N THR A 10 2.72 10.00 8.53
CA THR A 10 3.18 11.33 8.97
C THR A 10 2.58 12.45 8.12
N ALA A 11 2.12 12.15 6.90
CA ALA A 11 1.43 13.12 6.05
C ALA A 11 0.01 13.40 6.55
N LYS A 12 -0.38 14.68 6.52
CA LYS A 12 -1.76 15.09 6.75
C LYS A 12 -2.67 14.38 5.74
N ASP A 13 -3.82 13.92 6.19
CA ASP A 13 -4.83 13.20 5.39
C ASP A 13 -4.51 11.76 4.97
N LYS A 14 -3.38 11.19 5.39
CA LYS A 14 -3.06 9.76 5.18
C LYS A 14 -3.24 8.96 6.46
N THR A 15 -3.52 7.66 6.31
CA THR A 15 -3.78 6.78 7.47
C THR A 15 -2.59 5.89 7.80
N TRP A 16 -1.80 5.49 6.81
CA TRP A 16 -0.62 4.64 6.99
C TRP A 16 0.54 5.05 6.10
N LYS A 17 1.74 4.75 6.57
CA LYS A 17 2.98 4.76 5.79
C LYS A 17 3.66 3.41 5.88
N ALA A 18 4.43 3.06 4.85
CA ALA A 18 5.24 1.87 4.78
C ALA A 18 6.66 2.29 4.43
N THR A 19 7.63 1.98 5.28
CA THR A 19 9.04 2.31 5.08
C THR A 19 9.83 1.04 4.82
N GLY A 20 10.72 1.07 3.84
CA GLY A 20 11.53 -0.09 3.46
C GLY A 20 12.57 0.27 2.41
N ILE A 21 13.32 -0.73 1.96
CA ILE A 21 14.31 -0.56 0.90
C ILE A 21 13.67 -0.99 -0.41
N ASN A 22 13.75 -0.14 -1.44
CA ASN A 22 13.36 -0.52 -2.78
C ASN A 22 14.38 -1.51 -3.33
N PRO A 23 13.99 -2.76 -3.66
CA PRO A 23 14.91 -3.79 -4.11
C PRO A 23 15.52 -3.50 -5.49
N GLN A 24 14.88 -2.66 -6.31
CA GLN A 24 15.40 -2.28 -7.62
C GLN A 24 16.48 -1.21 -7.53
N SER A 25 16.32 -0.23 -6.63
CA SER A 25 17.24 0.92 -6.55
C SER A 25 18.19 0.87 -5.36
N GLY A 26 17.98 -0.05 -4.41
CA GLY A 26 18.72 -0.13 -3.15
C GLY A 26 18.49 1.05 -2.20
N LYS A 27 17.56 1.96 -2.54
CA LYS A 27 17.32 3.19 -1.77
C LYS A 27 16.16 3.03 -0.80
N ASN A 28 16.24 3.76 0.31
CA ASN A 28 15.11 3.90 1.23
C ASN A 28 13.90 4.51 0.51
N MET A 29 12.76 3.85 0.66
CA MET A 29 11.50 4.23 0.05
C MET A 29 10.43 4.32 1.13
N THR A 30 9.62 5.37 1.06
CA THR A 30 8.42 5.53 1.89
C THR A 30 7.21 5.53 0.98
N ILE A 31 6.23 4.69 1.31
CA ILE A 31 4.98 4.54 0.59
C ILE A 31 3.86 4.94 1.54
N GLN A 32 2.97 5.85 1.14
CA GLN A 32 1.87 6.30 1.99
C GLN A 32 0.52 6.06 1.32
N GLY A 33 -0.50 5.74 2.12
CA GLY A 33 -1.82 5.41 1.60
C GLY A 33 -2.96 5.52 2.62
N GLY A 34 -4.15 5.24 2.11
CA GLY A 34 -5.44 5.50 2.77
C GLY A 34 -5.72 6.99 2.93
N GLN A 35 -7.01 7.34 3.00
CA GLN A 35 -7.46 8.70 3.24
C GLN A 35 -8.14 8.76 4.60
N HIS A 36 -7.82 9.79 5.38
CA HIS A 36 -8.45 9.99 6.68
C HIS A 36 -9.97 10.17 6.52
N GLY A 37 -10.76 9.49 7.37
CA GLY A 37 -12.23 9.55 7.31
C GLY A 37 -12.89 8.66 6.24
N VAL A 38 -12.11 8.01 5.38
CA VAL A 38 -12.66 7.09 4.36
C VAL A 38 -12.71 5.67 4.93
N LYS A 39 -13.91 5.11 5.02
CA LYS A 39 -14.13 3.70 5.37
C LYS A 39 -13.44 2.80 4.33
N VAL A 40 -12.84 1.70 4.78
CA VAL A 40 -12.11 0.73 3.94
C VAL A 40 -12.62 -0.67 4.21
N GLY A 41 -12.37 -1.61 3.29
CA GLY A 41 -12.80 -2.99 3.41
C GLY A 41 -14.29 -3.17 3.10
N LYS A 42 -14.90 -4.18 3.75
CA LYS A 42 -16.33 -4.51 3.61
C LYS A 42 -17.28 -3.36 3.94
N ASP A 43 -16.81 -2.36 4.68
CA ASP A 43 -17.57 -1.17 5.05
C ASP A 43 -17.62 -0.10 3.94
N ASN A 44 -16.93 -0.32 2.81
CA ASN A 44 -16.95 0.57 1.64
C ASN A 44 -16.80 -0.20 0.31
N PRO A 45 -17.79 -1.04 -0.08
CA PRO A 45 -17.70 -1.89 -1.27
C PRO A 45 -17.59 -1.08 -2.59
N GLN A 46 -18.13 0.14 -2.65
CA GLN A 46 -18.01 1.02 -3.82
C GLN A 46 -16.57 1.52 -4.03
N SER A 47 -15.79 1.66 -2.96
CA SER A 47 -14.38 2.01 -3.08
C SER A 47 -13.52 0.83 -3.53
N GLU A 48 -13.97 -0.42 -3.42
CA GLU A 48 -13.27 -1.59 -3.98
C GLU A 48 -13.37 -1.58 -5.50
N ALA A 49 -14.58 -1.39 -6.06
CA ALA A 49 -14.76 -1.22 -7.50
C ALA A 49 -14.02 0.01 -8.03
N SER A 50 -14.00 1.12 -7.28
CA SER A 50 -13.22 2.31 -7.64
C SER A 50 -11.72 2.12 -7.51
N PHE A 51 -11.28 1.28 -6.56
CA PHE A 51 -9.89 0.90 -6.37
C PHE A 51 -9.48 0.03 -7.54
N ASP A 52 -10.15 -1.08 -7.79
CA ASP A 52 -9.88 -2.00 -8.90
C ASP A 52 -10.00 -1.29 -10.26
N ALA A 53 -11.00 -0.43 -10.51
CA ALA A 53 -11.09 0.34 -11.76
C ALA A 53 -9.91 1.34 -11.94
N ARG A 54 -9.46 2.00 -10.87
CA ARG A 54 -8.23 2.81 -10.90
C ARG A 54 -6.98 1.96 -10.98
N HIS A 55 -7.08 0.67 -10.64
CA HIS A 55 -5.94 -0.22 -10.46
C HIS A 55 -5.75 -1.24 -11.59
N GLU A 56 -6.77 -1.55 -12.39
CA GLU A 56 -6.70 -2.25 -13.68
C GLU A 56 -5.99 -1.39 -14.73
N ALA A 57 -6.22 -0.07 -14.72
CA ALA A 57 -5.62 0.87 -15.66
C ALA A 57 -4.09 1.06 -15.48
N THR A 58 -3.49 0.54 -14.42
CA THR A 58 -2.04 0.65 -14.16
C THR A 58 -1.51 -0.67 -13.60
N ALA A 59 -0.35 -1.16 -14.03
CA ALA A 59 0.22 -2.40 -13.47
C ALA A 59 0.25 -2.40 -11.91
N MET A 60 0.21 -3.58 -11.31
CA MET A 60 0.27 -3.76 -9.85
C MET A 60 1.56 -3.13 -9.32
N THR A 61 1.47 -2.07 -8.52
CA THR A 61 2.63 -1.40 -7.91
C THR A 61 2.74 -1.71 -6.42
N PRO A 62 3.88 -1.44 -5.77
CA PRO A 62 4.11 -1.77 -4.36
C PRO A 62 3.08 -1.08 -3.45
N LYS A 63 2.72 0.16 -3.78
CA LYS A 63 1.70 0.94 -3.06
C LYS A 63 0.33 0.28 -3.11
N LYS A 64 -0.07 -0.18 -4.29
CA LYS A 64 -1.36 -0.83 -4.50
C LYS A 64 -1.43 -2.14 -3.71
N TYR A 65 -0.37 -2.93 -3.73
CA TYR A 65 -0.28 -4.20 -3.02
C TYR A 65 -0.44 -4.01 -1.52
N ILE A 66 0.32 -3.08 -0.91
CA ILE A 66 0.19 -2.78 0.51
C ILE A 66 -1.22 -2.26 0.84
N ASN A 67 -1.81 -1.42 -0.01
CA ASN A 67 -3.16 -0.92 0.23
C ASN A 67 -4.21 -2.05 0.21
N LYS A 68 -4.08 -3.01 -0.72
CA LYS A 68 -4.96 -4.20 -0.76
C LYS A 68 -4.79 -5.06 0.49
N LEU A 69 -3.55 -5.29 0.95
CA LEU A 69 -3.31 -6.01 2.20
C LEU A 69 -3.90 -5.29 3.42
N ARG A 70 -3.84 -3.95 3.47
CA ARG A 70 -4.47 -3.15 4.53
C ARG A 70 -5.99 -3.31 4.49
N TRP A 71 -6.57 -3.32 3.29
CA TRP A 71 -8.00 -3.52 3.04
C TRP A 71 -8.47 -4.91 3.51
N ASP A 72 -7.73 -5.95 3.18
CA ASP A 72 -8.01 -7.34 3.60
C ASP A 72 -7.72 -7.58 5.09
N ASN A 73 -7.37 -6.55 5.85
CA ASN A 73 -6.93 -6.62 7.25
C ASN A 73 -5.71 -7.55 7.46
N LYS A 74 -4.92 -7.79 6.39
CA LYS A 74 -3.70 -8.61 6.39
C LYS A 74 -2.43 -7.80 6.69
N ALA A 75 -2.50 -6.47 6.56
CA ALA A 75 -1.43 -5.55 6.97
C ALA A 75 -1.92 -4.64 8.10
N LYS A 76 -1.39 -4.83 9.31
CA LYS A 76 -1.75 -4.01 10.48
C LYS A 76 -0.74 -2.87 10.66
N ILE A 77 -1.16 -1.81 11.34
CA ILE A 77 -0.21 -0.77 11.76
C ILE A 77 0.77 -1.42 12.75
N ASN A 78 2.05 -1.07 12.65
CA ASN A 78 3.18 -1.66 13.37
C ASN A 78 3.52 -3.11 12.97
N SER A 79 3.03 -3.61 11.83
CA SER A 79 3.45 -4.90 11.27
C SER A 79 4.45 -4.71 10.13
N PHE A 80 5.11 -5.80 9.75
CA PHE A 80 5.87 -5.85 8.51
C PHE A 80 5.03 -6.49 7.41
N VAL A 81 5.25 -6.06 6.17
CA VAL A 81 4.68 -6.66 4.97
C VAL A 81 5.79 -7.00 4.00
N GLU A 82 5.66 -8.13 3.33
CA GLU A 82 6.59 -8.55 2.28
C GLU A 82 5.97 -8.18 0.94
N VAL A 83 6.65 -7.32 0.19
CA VAL A 83 6.20 -6.88 -1.11
C VAL A 83 7.05 -7.59 -2.17
N PRO A 84 6.45 -8.27 -3.16
CA PRO A 84 7.20 -8.91 -4.23
C PRO A 84 8.04 -7.90 -5.01
N ASP A 85 9.31 -8.24 -5.29
CA ASP A 85 10.28 -7.33 -5.92
C ASP A 85 9.85 -6.96 -7.35
N GLU A 86 9.11 -7.86 -7.99
CA GLU A 86 8.54 -7.66 -9.33
C GLU A 86 7.62 -6.46 -9.41
N LEU A 87 6.95 -6.10 -8.30
CA LEU A 87 6.06 -4.94 -8.26
C LEU A 87 6.83 -3.63 -8.33
N PHE A 88 8.13 -3.62 -8.04
CA PHE A 88 8.96 -2.42 -8.11
C PHE A 88 9.48 -2.15 -9.52
N LYS A 89 9.52 -3.16 -10.39
CA LYS A 89 9.98 -3.03 -11.78
C LYS A 89 9.06 -2.06 -12.53
N LYS A 90 9.64 -0.97 -13.05
CA LYS A 90 8.98 -0.18 -14.09
C LYS A 90 8.74 -1.10 -15.30
N LYS A 91 7.48 -1.28 -15.69
CA LYS A 91 7.14 -1.73 -17.05
C LYS A 91 7.27 -0.55 -18.00
#